data_AF-A0A2T4U3C0-F1
#
_entry.id   AF-A0A2T4U3C0-F1
#
_cell.length_a   1.000
_cell.length_b   1.000
_cell.length_c   1.000
_cell.angle_alpha   90.00
_cell.angle_beta   90.00
_cell.angle_gamma   90.00
#
_symmetry.space_group_name_H-M   'P 1'
#
loop_
_entity.id
_entity.type
_entity.pdbx_description
1 polymer ?
#
loop_
_entity_poly.entity_id
_entity_poly.type
_entity_poly.pdbx_seq_one_letter_code
_entity_poly.pdbx_strand_id
1 'polypeptide(L)'
;MDGIVFHQLLQWHSVIMDTTETMQIVSDGLFHLAVTITLIAGAVILWMGGRPPNLKEGFRRMLSMFLIGGGIFNLVEGIINHHILQIHRVHPEAANPLFYDLAFLASGAVLVIIGVLFRRGLGK
;
A
#
# COMPACT_ATOMS: atom_id res chain seq x y z
N MET A 1 -11.98 0.22 0.33
CA MET A 1 -13.10 0.14 -0.65
C MET A 1 -13.28 -1.30 -1.08
N ASP A 2 -12.24 -1.94 -1.59
CA ASP A 2 -12.23 -3.37 -1.92
C ASP A 2 -12.80 -4.28 -0.82
N GLY A 3 -12.20 -4.30 0.38
CA GLY A 3 -12.73 -5.13 1.47
C GLY A 3 -14.19 -4.88 1.86
N ILE A 4 -14.70 -3.63 1.79
CA ILE A 4 -16.11 -3.36 2.14
C ILE A 4 -17.03 -3.82 1.00
N VAL A 5 -16.73 -3.42 -0.23
CA VAL A 5 -17.61 -3.65 -1.37
C VAL A 5 -17.56 -5.10 -1.81
N PHE A 6 -16.36 -5.65 -2.01
CA PHE A 6 -16.20 -6.97 -2.62
C PHE A 6 -16.15 -8.10 -1.59
N HIS A 7 -15.54 -7.91 -0.41
CA HIS A 7 -15.48 -8.99 0.58
C HIS A 7 -16.76 -9.03 1.43
N GLN A 8 -17.32 -7.89 1.83
CA GLN A 8 -18.44 -7.84 2.78
C GLN A 8 -19.82 -7.71 2.12
N LEU A 9 -20.00 -6.73 1.24
CA LEU A 9 -21.32 -6.47 0.63
C LEU A 9 -21.65 -7.47 -0.47
N LEU A 10 -20.70 -7.71 -1.38
CA LEU A 10 -20.90 -8.58 -2.54
C LEU A 10 -20.39 -10.00 -2.30
N GLN A 11 -19.47 -10.19 -1.35
CA GLN A 11 -18.87 -11.48 -1.00
C GLN A 11 -18.29 -12.22 -2.22
N TRP A 12 -17.70 -11.47 -3.16
CA TRP A 12 -17.15 -12.03 -4.41
C TRP A 12 -15.83 -12.76 -4.18
N HIS A 13 -15.04 -12.30 -3.22
CA HIS A 13 -13.79 -12.94 -2.81
C HIS A 13 -13.43 -12.58 -1.37
N SER A 14 -12.61 -13.41 -0.75
CA SER A 14 -12.00 -13.19 0.55
C SER A 14 -10.48 -13.25 0.45
N VAL A 15 -9.76 -12.79 1.48
CA VAL A 15 -8.29 -12.80 1.51
C VAL A 15 -7.74 -14.22 1.31
N ILE A 16 -8.38 -15.22 1.93
CA ILE A 16 -8.04 -16.62 1.73
C ILE A 16 -9.28 -17.34 1.20
N MET A 17 -9.28 -17.69 -0.09
CA MET A 17 -10.43 -18.33 -0.74
C MET A 17 -10.53 -19.82 -0.43
N ASP A 18 -9.39 -20.52 -0.36
CA ASP A 18 -9.32 -21.98 -0.18
C ASP A 18 -9.44 -22.38 1.31
N THR A 19 -10.57 -22.05 1.94
CA THR A 19 -10.85 -22.34 3.35
C THR A 19 -12.35 -22.35 3.64
N THR A 20 -12.76 -22.61 4.89
CA THR A 20 -14.18 -22.60 5.28
C THR A 20 -14.75 -21.18 5.32
N GLU A 21 -16.06 -21.00 5.16
CA GLU A 21 -16.71 -19.68 5.23
C GLU A 21 -16.37 -18.92 6.53
N THR A 22 -16.34 -19.63 7.67
CA THR A 22 -15.92 -19.05 8.95
C THR A 22 -14.50 -18.49 8.87
N MET A 23 -13.57 -19.22 8.24
CA MET A 23 -12.18 -18.79 8.11
C MET A 23 -12.00 -17.69 7.07
N GLN A 24 -12.83 -17.64 6.03
CA GLN A 24 -12.91 -16.52 5.09
C GLN A 24 -13.26 -15.22 5.83
N ILE A 25 -14.33 -15.24 6.64
CA ILE A 25 -14.75 -14.09 7.47
C ILE A 25 -13.64 -13.66 8.44
N VAL A 26 -12.96 -14.61 9.09
CA VAL A 26 -11.83 -14.30 9.98
C VAL A 26 -10.68 -13.66 9.22
N SER A 27 -10.32 -14.19 8.05
CA SER A 27 -9.22 -13.66 7.24
C SER A 27 -9.50 -12.23 6.75
N ASP A 28 -10.72 -11.97 6.31
CA ASP A 28 -11.19 -10.64 5.91
C ASP A 28 -11.19 -9.69 7.11
N GLY A 29 -11.70 -10.13 8.26
CA GLY A 29 -11.71 -9.34 9.50
C GLY A 29 -10.32 -8.92 9.96
N LEU A 30 -9.34 -9.83 9.92
CA LEU A 30 -7.95 -9.52 10.26
C LEU A 30 -7.33 -8.53 9.27
N PHE A 31 -7.58 -8.70 7.98
CA PHE A 31 -7.13 -7.75 6.96
C PHE A 31 -7.76 -6.37 7.15
N HIS A 32 -9.05 -6.30 7.42
CA HIS A 32 -9.75 -5.07 7.74
C HIS A 32 -9.22 -4.38 8.99
N LEU A 33 -8.91 -5.14 10.04
CA LEU A 33 -8.30 -4.61 11.26
C LEU A 33 -6.93 -4.00 10.97
N ALA A 34 -6.07 -4.72 10.23
CA ALA A 34 -4.77 -4.23 9.81
C ALA A 34 -4.88 -2.91 9.01
N VAL A 35 -5.73 -2.88 7.97
CA VAL A 35 -5.96 -1.68 7.16
C VAL A 35 -6.50 -0.52 8.00
N THR A 36 -7.40 -0.79 8.95
CA THR A 36 -7.97 0.23 9.84
C THR A 36 -6.90 0.81 10.77
N ILE A 37 -6.06 -0.03 11.37
CA ILE A 37 -4.93 0.42 12.20
C ILE A 37 -3.98 1.30 11.36
N THR A 38 -3.64 0.88 10.14
CA THR A 38 -2.80 1.69 9.24
C THR A 38 -3.43 3.04 8.92
N LEU A 39 -4.74 3.08 8.67
CA LEU A 39 -5.47 4.32 8.38
C LEU A 39 -5.49 5.26 9.59
N ILE A 40 -5.74 4.73 10.79
CA ILE A 40 -5.69 5.49 12.05
C ILE A 40 -4.27 6.02 12.29
N ALA A 41 -3.24 5.19 12.13
CA ALA A 41 -1.85 5.61 12.30
C ALA A 41 -1.49 6.72 11.31
N GLY A 42 -1.88 6.59 10.05
CA GLY A 42 -1.71 7.63 9.03
C GLY A 42 -2.43 8.93 9.40
N ALA A 43 -3.67 8.85 9.89
CA ALA A 43 -4.43 10.01 10.36
C ALA A 43 -3.78 10.69 11.56
N VAL A 44 -3.28 9.92 12.53
CA VAL A 44 -2.55 10.43 13.70
C VAL A 44 -1.25 11.12 13.27
N ILE A 45 -0.47 10.51 12.37
CA ILE A 45 0.76 11.12 11.83
C ILE A 45 0.45 12.44 11.11
N LEU A 46 -0.62 12.47 10.30
CA LEU A 46 -1.07 13.71 9.64
C LEU A 46 -1.51 14.77 10.65
N TRP A 47 -2.26 14.38 11.69
CA TRP A 47 -2.69 15.27 12.77
C TRP A 47 -1.50 15.87 13.55
N MET A 48 -0.51 15.03 13.88
CA MET A 48 0.73 15.45 14.55
C MET A 48 1.65 16.28 13.66
N GLY A 49 1.47 16.26 12.33
CA GLY A 49 2.25 17.01 11.36
C GLY A 49 2.10 18.54 11.44
N GLY A 50 1.18 19.03 12.28
CA GLY A 50 0.97 20.44 12.57
C GLY A 50 0.25 21.19 11.44
N ARG A 51 0.18 22.52 11.56
CA ARG A 51 -0.43 23.39 10.55
C ARG A 51 0.66 23.92 9.60
N PRO A 52 0.63 23.56 8.31
CA PRO A 52 1.56 24.12 7.34
C PRO A 52 1.30 25.63 7.17
N PRO A 53 2.34 26.43 6.90
CA PRO A 53 2.23 27.90 6.72
C PRO A 53 1.25 28.33 5.61
N ASN A 54 1.08 27.49 4.58
CA ASN A 54 0.14 27.71 3.50
C ASN A 54 -0.30 26.38 2.87
N LEU A 55 -1.36 26.43 2.06
CA LEU A 55 -1.94 25.26 1.40
C LEU A 55 -0.94 24.53 0.48
N LYS A 56 -0.11 25.28 -0.26
CA LYS A 56 0.89 24.71 -1.18
C LYS A 56 1.89 23.83 -0.43
N GLU A 57 2.37 24.31 0.72
CA GLU A 57 3.30 23.56 1.56
C GLU A 57 2.63 22.34 2.20
N GLY A 58 1.38 22.48 2.68
CA GLY A 58 0.59 21.38 3.21
C GLY A 58 0.37 20.27 2.19
N PHE A 59 -0.08 20.63 0.99
CA PHE A 59 -0.28 19.70 -0.12
C PHE A 59 1.03 19.00 -0.49
N ARG A 60 2.15 19.74 -0.57
CA ARG A 60 3.46 19.15 -0.87
C ARG A 60 3.90 18.15 0.21
N ARG A 61 3.73 18.47 1.50
CA ARG A 61 4.02 17.55 2.62
C ARG A 61 3.18 16.28 2.51
N MET A 62 1.87 16.42 2.34
CA MET A 62 0.94 15.31 2.18
C MET A 62 1.33 14.43 0.98
N LEU A 63 1.53 15.03 -0.21
CA LEU A 63 1.90 14.31 -1.41
C LEU A 63 3.24 13.59 -1.26
N SER A 64 4.24 14.22 -0.63
CA SER A 64 5.53 13.58 -0.38
C SER A 64 5.40 12.32 0.48
N MET A 65 4.60 12.38 1.55
CA MET A 65 4.37 11.24 2.44
C MET A 65 3.51 10.17 1.79
N PHE A 66 2.54 10.55 0.95
CA PHE A 66 1.76 9.61 0.16
C PHE A 66 2.64 8.83 -0.81
N LEU A 67 3.53 9.50 -1.56
CA LEU A 67 4.47 8.86 -2.49
C LEU A 67 5.46 7.94 -1.77
N ILE A 68 6.01 8.39 -0.63
CA ILE A 68 6.91 7.56 0.18
C ILE A 68 6.16 6.32 0.71
N GLY A 69 4.96 6.51 1.26
CA GLY A 69 4.14 5.42 1.78
C GLY A 69 3.77 4.40 0.72
N GLY A 70 3.29 4.85 -0.45
CA GLY A 70 2.97 3.97 -1.58
C GLY A 70 4.20 3.25 -2.13
N GLY A 71 5.34 3.93 -2.22
CA GLY A 71 6.60 3.32 -2.64
C GLY A 71 7.10 2.25 -1.67
N ILE A 72 7.05 2.52 -0.36
CA ILE A 72 7.37 1.54 0.69
C ILE A 72 6.41 0.35 0.62
N PHE A 73 5.11 0.59 0.43
CA PHE A 73 4.13 -0.47 0.27
C PHE A 73 4.50 -1.39 -0.90
N ASN A 74 4.74 -0.86 -2.10
CA ASN A 74 5.14 -1.67 -3.26
C ASN A 74 6.42 -2.47 -3.00
N LEU A 75 7.41 -1.88 -2.31
CA LEU A 75 8.65 -2.59 -1.99
C LEU A 75 8.41 -3.73 -1.01
N VAL A 76 7.66 -3.49 0.06
CA VAL A 76 7.35 -4.51 1.08
C VAL A 76 6.49 -5.62 0.47
N GLU A 77 5.44 -5.26 -0.25
CA GLU A 77 4.53 -6.18 -0.93
C GLU A 77 5.30 -7.02 -1.96
N GLY A 78 6.06 -6.40 -2.85
CA GLY A 78 6.81 -7.12 -3.87
C GLY A 78 7.89 -8.03 -3.29
N ILE A 79 8.63 -7.56 -2.27
CA ILE A 79 9.66 -8.40 -1.61
C ILE A 79 9.02 -9.60 -0.93
N ILE A 80 7.98 -9.36 -0.11
CA ILE A 80 7.36 -10.42 0.69
C ILE A 80 6.56 -11.36 -0.20
N ASN A 81 5.64 -10.86 -1.02
CA ASN A 81 4.68 -11.69 -1.73
C ASN A 81 5.22 -12.24 -3.05
N HIS A 82 6.02 -11.46 -3.81
CA HIS A 82 6.51 -11.92 -5.12
C HIS A 82 7.79 -12.75 -5.00
N HIS A 83 8.68 -12.38 -4.06
CA HIS A 83 10.02 -12.98 -3.99
C HIS A 83 10.20 -13.95 -2.82
N ILE A 84 9.75 -13.62 -1.61
CA ILE A 84 9.92 -14.49 -0.42
C ILE A 84 8.87 -15.59 -0.39
N LEU A 85 7.58 -15.21 -0.38
CA LEU A 85 6.46 -16.14 -0.28
C LEU A 85 6.05 -16.71 -1.64
N GLN A 86 6.30 -15.97 -2.73
CA GLN A 86 5.96 -16.36 -4.11
C GLN A 86 4.46 -16.67 -4.32
N ILE A 87 3.59 -16.04 -3.54
CA ILE A 87 2.14 -16.25 -3.55
C ILE A 87 1.40 -15.29 -4.50
N HIS A 88 2.08 -14.25 -4.98
CA HIS A 88 1.52 -13.25 -5.88
C HIS A 88 2.55 -12.93 -6.96
N ARG A 89 2.12 -12.79 -8.21
CA ARG A 89 2.98 -12.37 -9.33
C ARG A 89 2.27 -11.26 -10.07
N VAL A 90 3.01 -10.26 -10.51
CA VAL A 90 2.43 -9.10 -11.21
C VAL A 90 1.79 -9.50 -12.53
N HIS A 91 2.47 -10.38 -13.29
CA HIS A 91 1.94 -10.94 -14.54
C HIS A 91 2.34 -12.42 -14.65
N PRO A 92 1.56 -13.33 -14.04
CA PRO A 92 1.94 -14.74 -13.92
C PRO A 92 2.09 -15.46 -15.26
N GLU A 93 1.29 -15.07 -16.26
CA GLU A 93 1.24 -15.72 -17.59
C GLU A 93 2.29 -15.18 -18.58
N ALA A 94 3.10 -14.19 -18.17
CA ALA A 94 4.13 -13.61 -19.02
C ALA A 94 5.23 -14.63 -19.36
N ALA A 95 5.89 -14.46 -20.51
CA ALA A 95 7.09 -15.22 -20.86
C ALA A 95 8.24 -15.02 -19.84
N ASN A 96 8.27 -13.88 -19.15
CA ASN A 96 9.22 -13.60 -18.07
C ASN A 96 8.50 -12.90 -16.90
N PRO A 97 7.88 -13.64 -15.97
CA PRO A 97 7.16 -13.06 -14.84
C PRO A 97 8.08 -12.28 -13.90
N LEU A 98 9.34 -12.72 -13.74
CA LEU A 98 10.33 -12.06 -12.89
C LEU A 98 10.60 -10.62 -13.32
N PHE A 99 10.60 -10.34 -14.63
CA PHE A 99 10.75 -8.98 -15.13
C PHE A 99 9.67 -8.04 -14.58
N TYR A 100 8.42 -8.49 -14.54
CA TYR A 100 7.30 -7.69 -14.04
C TYR A 100 7.38 -7.48 -12.53
N ASP A 101 7.78 -8.50 -11.76
CA ASP A 101 7.98 -8.37 -10.32
C ASP A 101 9.11 -7.36 -9.99
N LEU A 102 10.22 -7.40 -10.74
CA LEU A 102 11.31 -6.43 -10.60
C LEU A 102 10.90 -5.02 -11.04
N ALA A 103 10.13 -4.89 -12.12
CA ALA A 103 9.59 -3.60 -12.56
C ALA A 103 8.66 -3.00 -11.50
N PHE A 104 7.87 -3.83 -10.83
CA PHE A 104 7.03 -3.40 -9.72
C PHE A 104 7.86 -2.89 -8.53
N LEU A 105 8.92 -3.61 -8.12
CA LEU A 105 9.86 -3.11 -7.11
C LEU A 105 10.53 -1.79 -7.52
N ALA A 106 10.98 -1.70 -8.78
CA ALA A 106 11.59 -0.48 -9.31
C ALA A 106 10.61 0.70 -9.26
N SER A 107 9.32 0.47 -9.57
CA SER A 107 8.29 1.50 -9.43
C SER A 107 8.15 1.98 -7.99
N GLY A 108 8.21 1.07 -7.01
CA GLY A 108 8.20 1.41 -5.59
C GLY A 108 9.39 2.28 -5.20
N ALA A 109 10.59 1.92 -5.63
CA ALA A 109 11.80 2.72 -5.41
C ALA A 109 11.70 4.12 -6.01
N VAL A 110 11.18 4.25 -7.25
CA VAL A 110 10.95 5.53 -7.91
C VAL A 110 9.97 6.40 -7.11
N LEU A 111 8.86 5.84 -6.62
CA LEU A 111 7.91 6.57 -5.78
C LEU A 111 8.56 7.11 -4.50
N VAL A 112 9.36 6.28 -3.80
CA VAL A 112 10.11 6.74 -2.62
C VAL A 112 11.07 7.87 -2.96
N ILE A 113 11.85 7.74 -4.04
CA ILE A 113 12.81 8.76 -4.46
C ILE A 113 12.10 10.08 -4.76
N ILE A 114 11.04 10.06 -5.57
CA ILE A 114 10.27 11.28 -5.91
C ILE A 114 9.70 11.90 -4.63
N GLY A 115 9.11 11.10 -3.74
CA GLY A 115 8.56 11.60 -2.47
C GLY A 115 9.64 12.25 -1.59
N VAL A 116 10.82 11.65 -1.47
CA VAL A 116 11.95 12.23 -0.72
C VAL A 116 12.44 13.54 -1.35
N LEU A 117 12.51 13.63 -2.68
CA LEU A 117 12.89 14.86 -3.38
C LEU A 117 11.88 15.99 -3.14
N PHE A 118 10.58 15.68 -3.20
CA PHE A 118 9.51 16.62 -2.88
C PHE A 118 9.59 17.11 -1.43
N ARG A 119 9.96 16.23 -0.50
CA ARG A 119 10.17 16.57 0.91
C ARG A 119 11.39 17.48 1.10
N ARG A 120 12.51 17.22 0.44
CA ARG A 120 13.74 18.04 0.55
C ARG A 120 13.57 19.46 0.02
N GLY A 121 12.68 19.66 -0.96
CA GLY A 121 12.28 20.99 -1.41
C GLY A 121 11.56 21.84 -0.36
N LEU A 122 11.18 21.29 0.80
CA LEU A 122 10.58 22.01 1.94
C LEU A 122 11.59 22.79 2.78
N GLY A 123 12.88 22.47 2.69
CA GLY A 123 13.95 23.12 3.47
C GLY A 123 14.65 24.29 2.78
N LYS A 124 14.16 24.73 1.62
CA LYS A 124 14.59 25.94 0.91
C LYS A 124 13.40 26.90 0.82
#